data_AF-A0A6I1KA82-F1
#
_entry.id   AF-A0A6I1KA82-F1
#
_cell.length_a   1.000
_cell.length_b   1.000
_cell.length_c   1.000
_cell.angle_alpha   90.00
_cell.angle_beta   90.00
_cell.angle_gamma   90.00
#
_symmetry.space_group_name_H-M   'P 1'
#
loop_
_entity.id
_entity.type
_entity.pdbx_description
1 polymer ?
#
loop_
_entity_poly.entity_id
_entity_poly.type
_entity_poly.pdbx_seq_one_letter_code
_entity_poly.pdbx_strand_id
1 'polypeptide(L)' 'GADAALPVLAAGLRDPSREVVLHAARALELLGPAARPAFDDMRAALATARVAEKAGEPMAMFVRFSLEAALPK' A
#
# COMPACT_ATOMS: atom_id res chain seq x y z
N GLY A 1 -17.18 8.39 6.40
CA GLY A 1 -15.98 8.62 7.24
C GLY A 1 -14.88 7.67 6.83
N ALA A 2 -13.63 7.91 7.27
CA ALA A 2 -12.47 7.07 6.93
C ALA A 2 -12.68 5.57 7.19
N ASP A 3 -13.52 5.22 8.17
CA ASP A 3 -13.86 3.83 8.53
C ASP A 3 -14.45 3.01 7.37
N ALA A 4 -15.23 3.64 6.49
CA ALA A 4 -15.82 2.94 5.33
C ALA A 4 -14.81 2.74 4.19
N ALA A 5 -13.78 3.59 4.12
CA ALA A 5 -12.77 3.54 3.06
C ALA A 5 -11.66 2.52 3.35
N LEU A 6 -11.35 2.26 4.62
CA LEU A 6 -10.26 1.36 5.01
C LEU A 6 -10.34 -0.04 4.39
N PRO A 7 -11.49 -0.76 4.43
CA PRO A 7 -11.59 -2.07 3.81
C PRO A 7 -11.38 -2.04 2.29
N VAL A 8 -11.86 -0.98 1.62
CA VAL A 8 -11.71 -0.79 0.18
C VAL A 8 -10.25 -0.54 -0.19
N LEU A 9 -9.56 0.30 0.58
CA LEU A 9 -8.14 0.58 0.38
C LEU A 9 -7.28 -0.67 0.66
N ALA A 10 -7.57 -1.42 1.72
CA ALA A 10 -6.89 -2.67 2.02
C ALA A 10 -7.11 -3.75 0.93
N ALA A 11 -8.29 -3.79 0.32
CA ALA A 11 -8.54 -4.64 -0.84
C ALA A 11 -7.76 -4.17 -2.08
N GLY A 12 -7.67 -2.86 -2.31
CA GLY A 12 -6.91 -2.26 -3.42
C GLY A 12 -5.42 -2.59 -3.41
N LEU A 13 -4.83 -2.90 -2.24
CA LEU A 13 -3.44 -3.37 -2.13
C LEU A 13 -3.18 -4.73 -2.79
N ARG A 14 -4.24 -5.48 -3.12
CA ARG A 14 -4.20 -6.80 -3.76
C ARG A 14 -4.71 -6.77 -5.20
N ASP A 15 -4.98 -5.58 -5.73
CA ASP A 15 -5.52 -5.41 -7.08
C ASP A 15 -4.48 -5.83 -8.14
N PRO A 16 -4.89 -6.47 -9.24
CA PRO A 16 -3.97 -6.80 -10.34
C PRO A 16 -3.38 -5.57 -11.02
N SER A 17 -4.04 -4.41 -10.95
CA SER A 17 -3.53 -3.15 -11.47
C SER A 17 -2.57 -2.48 -10.50
N ARG A 18 -1.37 -2.22 -10.98
CA ARG A 18 -0.28 -1.57 -10.22
C ARG A 18 -0.63 -0.14 -9.86
N GLU A 19 -1.39 0.55 -10.71
CA GLU A 19 -1.90 1.89 -10.42
C GLU A 19 -2.88 1.88 -9.25
N VAL A 20 -3.77 0.88 -9.19
CA VAL A 20 -4.70 0.73 -8.06
C VAL A 20 -3.95 0.46 -6.77
N VAL A 21 -2.94 -0.43 -6.80
CA VAL A 21 -2.09 -0.70 -5.64
C VAL A 21 -1.36 0.57 -5.16
N LEU A 22 -0.81 1.37 -6.09
CA LEU A 22 -0.16 2.65 -5.77
C LEU A 22 -1.12 3.64 -5.12
N HIS A 23 -2.31 3.83 -5.69
CA HIS A 23 -3.29 4.75 -5.14
C HIS A 23 -3.81 4.29 -3.77
N ALA A 24 -4.01 2.99 -3.57
CA ALA A 24 -4.37 2.42 -2.28
C ALA A 24 -3.28 2.67 -1.23
N ALA A 25 -2.01 2.38 -1.58
CA ALA A 25 -0.86 2.62 -0.71
C ALA A 25 -0.74 4.10 -0.32
N ARG A 26 -0.87 5.02 -1.29
CA ARG A 26 -0.80 6.47 -1.04
C ARG A 26 -1.95 6.97 -0.18
N ALA A 27 -3.16 6.47 -0.39
CA ALA A 27 -4.32 6.84 0.44
C ALA A 27 -4.14 6.37 1.89
N LEU A 28 -3.62 5.15 2.10
CA LEU A 28 -3.33 4.63 3.43
C LEU A 28 -2.20 5.41 4.13
N GLU A 29 -1.18 5.83 3.38
CA GLU A 29 -0.14 6.75 3.88
C GLU A 29 -0.74 8.08 4.37
N LEU A 30 -1.63 8.68 3.57
CA LEU A 30 -2.29 9.95 3.91
C LEU A 30 -3.26 9.82 5.09
N LEU A 31 -3.85 8.64 5.31
CA LEU A 31 -4.68 8.36 6.49
C LEU A 31 -3.87 8.30 7.80
N GLY A 32 -2.55 8.06 7.71
CA GLY A 32 -1.67 8.05 8.87
C GLY A 32 -2.11 7.03 9.94
N PRO A 33 -2.21 7.42 11.23
CA PRO A 33 -2.57 6.49 12.31
C PRO A 33 -3.93 5.81 12.15
N ALA A 34 -4.85 6.39 11.39
CA ALA A 34 -6.14 5.76 11.11
C ALA A 34 -6.00 4.49 10.25
N ALA A 35 -4.91 4.33 9.50
CA ALA A 35 -4.63 3.15 8.67
C ALA A 35 -4.12 1.92 9.44
N ARG A 36 -3.92 2.02 10.77
CA ARG A 36 -3.45 0.90 11.62
C ARG A 36 -4.16 -0.44 11.37
N PRO A 37 -5.49 -0.50 11.18
CA PRO A 37 -6.18 -1.77 10.91
C PRO A 37 -5.72 -2.46 9.62
N ALA A 38 -5.15 -1.74 8.66
CA ALA A 38 -4.69 -2.28 7.38
C ALA A 38 -3.19 -2.66 7.36
N PHE A 39 -2.48 -2.57 8.49
CA PHE A 39 -1.03 -2.75 8.51
C PHE A 39 -0.54 -4.12 8.03
N ASP A 40 -1.32 -5.19 8.24
CA ASP A 40 -0.95 -6.51 7.76
C ASP A 40 -1.04 -6.60 6.22
N ASP A 41 -2.10 -6.06 5.62
CA ASP A 41 -2.22 -5.94 4.17
C ASP A 41 -1.10 -5.06 3.59
N MET A 42 -0.77 -3.95 4.26
CA MET A 42 0.32 -3.05 3.86
C MET A 42 1.68 -3.74 3.89
N ARG A 43 1.97 -4.56 4.91
CA ARG A 43 3.21 -5.35 4.99
C ARG A 43 3.31 -6.38 3.87
N ALA A 44 2.21 -7.06 3.56
CA ALA A 44 2.17 -8.02 2.46
C ALA A 44 2.39 -7.35 1.09
N ALA A 45 1.73 -6.21 0.85
CA ALA A 45 1.91 -5.43 -0.36
C ALA A 45 3.34 -4.87 -0.47
N LEU A 46 3.94 -4.43 0.64
CA LEU A 46 5.32 -3.95 0.68
C LEU A 46 6.33 -5.04 0.32
N ALA A 47 6.14 -6.26 0.83
CA ALA A 47 6.98 -7.41 0.45
C ALA A 47 6.87 -7.70 -1.06
N THR A 48 5.66 -7.65 -1.60
CA THR A 48 5.39 -7.86 -3.04
C THR A 48 6.05 -6.76 -3.88
N ALA A 49 5.91 -5.49 -3.48
CA ALA A 49 6.52 -4.35 -4.17
C ALA A 49 8.06 -4.45 -4.20
N ARG A 50 8.70 -4.87 -3.10
CA ARG A 50 10.16 -5.08 -3.05
C ARG A 50 10.64 -6.15 -4.03
N VAL A 51 9.87 -7.24 -4.21
CA VAL A 51 10.19 -8.27 -5.19
C VAL A 51 10.02 -7.73 -6.61
N ALA A 52 8.93 -7.02 -6.87
CA ALA A 52 8.63 -6.45 -8.18
C ALA A 52 9.61 -5.35 -8.61
N GLU A 53 10.07 -4.50 -7.68
CA GLU A 53 11.09 -3.48 -7.94
C GLU A 53 12.43 -4.13 -8.31
N LYS A 54 12.83 -5.20 -7.61
CA LYS A 54 14.02 -5.98 -7.97
C LYS A 54 13.91 -6.64 -9.36
N ALA A 55 12.69 -6.96 -9.79
CA ALA A 55 12.42 -7.47 -11.13
C ALA A 55 12.38 -6.38 -12.21
N GLY A 56 12.71 -5.13 -11.87
CA GLY A 56 12.81 -4.01 -12.80
C GLY A 56 11.48 -3.34 -13.11
N GLU A 57 10.44 -3.56 -12.29
CA GLU A 57 9.18 -2.91 -12.56
C GLU A 57 9.10 -1.47 -12.00
N PRO A 58 8.78 -0.46 -12.85
CA PRO A 58 8.91 0.94 -12.46
C PRO A 58 7.92 1.41 -11.39
N MET A 59 6.68 0.91 -11.36
CA MET A 59 5.67 1.35 -10.39
C MET A 59 5.94 0.85 -8.97
N ALA A 60 6.62 -0.29 -8.84
CA ALA A 60 6.86 -0.95 -7.58
C ALA A 60 7.67 -0.09 -6.59
N MET A 61 8.57 0.78 -7.07
CA MET A 61 9.30 1.69 -6.17
C MET A 61 8.38 2.70 -5.49
N PHE A 62 7.37 3.22 -6.18
CA PHE A 62 6.44 4.19 -5.61
C PHE A 62 5.51 3.53 -4.59
N VAL A 63 5.06 2.31 -4.88
CA VAL A 63 4.29 1.49 -3.92
C VAL A 63 5.14 1.23 -2.67
N ARG A 64 6.40 0.81 -2.83
CA ARG A 64 7.31 0.60 -1.71
C ARG A 64 7.47 1.86 -0.88
N PHE A 65 7.77 3.01 -1.48
CA PHE A 65 7.98 4.26 -0.75
C PHE A 65 6.75 4.68 0.05
N SER A 66 5.55 4.61 -0.53
CA SER A 66 4.33 4.93 0.20
C SER A 66 4.08 3.99 1.38
N LEU A 67 4.30 2.68 1.21
CA LEU A 67 4.10 1.71 2.28
C LEU A 67 5.17 1.80 3.37
N GLU A 68 6.43 2.12 3.02
CA GLU A 68 7.49 2.39 4.00
C GLU A 68 7.23 3.67 4.81
N ALA A 69 6.64 4.70 4.20
CA ALA A 69 6.26 5.92 4.90
C ALA A 69 5.06 5.71 5.84
N ALA A 70 4.14 4.83 5.46
CA ALA A 70 2.90 4.59 6.20
C ALA A 70 3.05 3.58 7.36
N LEU A 71 3.99 2.65 7.25
CA LEU A 71 4.24 1.64 8.28
C LEU A 71 5.21 2.16 9.35
N PRO A 72 5.05 1.75 10.62
CA PRO A 72 6.06 2.02 11.63
C PRO A 72 7.38 1.32 11.26
N LYS A 73 8.50 1.97 11.63
CA LYS A 73 9.86 1.45 11.43
C LYS A 73 10.15 0.21 12.27
#